data_AF-A0A5J4VDD5-F1
#
_entry.id   AF-A0A5J4VDD5-F1
#
_cell.length_a   1.000
_cell.length_b   1.000
_cell.length_c   1.000
_cell.angle_alpha   90.00
_cell.angle_beta   90.00
_cell.angle_gamma   90.00
#
_symmetry.space_group_name_H-M   'P 1'
#
loop_
_entity.id
_entity.type
_entity.pdbx_description
1 polymer ?
#
loop_
_entity_poly.entity_id
_entity_poly.type
_entity_poly.pdbx_seq_one_letter_code
_entity_poly.pdbx_strand_id
1 'polypeptide(L)'
;MDEQKISEDSYMVQMNPEHCSCNTPLQVAFFVLDNAKYWYLNFIYNFMYKCLDMNKIHFNEGDTDSAYYAISGNPNEDFTQQFNAVIKYRDFYNENAKYFFPTINGNVYDEKKILGLAIERQGPSLIALAPKNYIIFKNYCDDSKIKLKGVNQKTNKITKDQMVDCINKAKITKCTNMRLGQKNHQMSQLSIEKNGITGIHTKMIILENQSCCPFMYGLTAKDYSIA
;
A
#
# COMPACT_ATOMS: atom_id res chain seq x y z
N MET A 1 16.35 -0.14 13.32
CA MET A 1 17.08 0.68 14.30
C MET A 1 16.02 1.24 15.22
N ASP A 2 15.77 0.56 16.33
CA ASP A 2 14.83 1.02 17.34
C ASP A 2 15.56 2.00 18.26
N GLU A 3 14.90 3.11 18.56
CA GLU A 3 15.43 4.19 19.39
C GLU A 3 14.61 4.32 20.66
N GLN A 4 15.29 4.41 21.80
CA GLN A 4 14.66 4.70 23.08
C GLN A 4 15.39 5.88 23.73
N LYS A 5 14.68 6.98 23.96
CA LYS A 5 15.23 8.13 24.69
C LYS A 5 15.48 7.73 26.15
N ILE A 6 16.70 7.93 26.64
CA ILE A 6 17.07 7.67 28.04
C ILE A 6 17.10 8.98 28.83
N SER A 7 17.65 10.06 28.26
CA SER A 7 17.67 11.40 28.86
C SER A 7 17.55 12.50 27.79
N GLU A 8 17.65 13.78 28.18
CA GLU A 8 17.60 14.91 27.23
C GLU A 8 18.62 14.78 26.10
N ASP A 9 19.83 14.33 26.43
CA ASP A 9 20.97 14.23 25.51
C ASP A 9 21.42 12.79 25.21
N SER A 10 20.69 11.77 25.68
CA SER A 10 21.08 10.37 25.50
C SER A 10 19.97 9.49 24.93
N TYR A 11 20.35 8.67 23.95
CA TYR A 11 19.48 7.73 23.26
C TYR A 11 20.13 6.35 23.28
N MET A 12 19.34 5.33 23.58
CA MET A 12 19.72 3.95 23.35
C MET A 12 19.48 3.61 21.90
N VAL A 13 20.49 3.03 21.26
CA VAL A 13 20.43 2.68 19.84
C VAL A 13 20.97 1.27 19.63
N GLN A 14 20.16 0.42 19.02
CA GLN A 14 20.61 -0.88 18.55
C GLN A 14 21.25 -0.73 17.16
N MET A 15 22.56 -0.96 17.06
CA MET A 15 23.29 -0.89 15.78
C MET A 15 22.87 -2.04 14.84
N ASN A 16 22.85 -1.76 13.54
CA ASN A 16 22.77 -2.82 12.53
C ASN A 16 24.14 -3.51 12.44
N PRO A 17 24.21 -4.84 12.38
CA PRO A 17 25.47 -5.56 12.26
C PRO A 17 26.21 -5.21 10.94
N GLU A 18 27.54 -5.12 10.99
CA GLU A 18 28.39 -4.87 9.81
C GLU A 18 28.34 -6.02 8.78
N HIS A 19 28.07 -7.22 9.27
CA HIS A 19 27.85 -8.41 8.45
C HIS A 19 26.44 -8.93 8.68
N CYS A 20 25.64 -8.96 7.62
CA CYS A 20 24.34 -9.61 7.61
C CYS A 20 24.52 -11.05 7.10
N SER A 21 24.27 -12.05 7.95
CA SER A 21 24.12 -13.42 7.47
C SER A 21 22.73 -13.59 6.87
N CYS A 22 22.67 -13.81 5.55
CA CYS A 22 21.42 -14.16 4.89
C CYS A 22 21.16 -15.65 5.13
N ASN A 23 20.52 -15.96 6.27
CA ASN A 23 20.21 -17.35 6.64
C ASN A 23 19.03 -17.92 5.83
N THR A 24 18.23 -17.05 5.19
CA THR A 24 17.12 -17.47 4.33
C THR A 24 17.67 -17.84 2.96
N PRO A 25 17.51 -19.10 2.51
CA PRO A 25 17.89 -19.46 1.15
C PRO A 25 17.14 -18.60 0.13
N LEU A 26 17.86 -18.04 -0.84
CA LEU A 26 17.27 -17.17 -1.86
C LEU A 26 16.11 -17.84 -2.59
N GLN A 27 16.20 -19.15 -2.81
CA GLN A 27 15.16 -19.97 -3.44
C GLN A 27 13.83 -19.87 -2.66
N VAL A 28 13.89 -19.82 -1.33
CA VAL A 28 12.70 -19.67 -0.48
C VAL A 28 12.09 -18.28 -0.66
N ALA A 29 12.92 -17.23 -0.70
CA ALA A 29 12.44 -15.87 -0.94
C ALA A 29 11.75 -15.71 -2.30
N PHE A 30 12.35 -16.26 -3.36
CA PHE A 30 11.74 -16.29 -4.70
C PHE A 30 10.41 -17.06 -4.69
N PHE A 31 10.39 -18.27 -4.13
CA PHE A 31 9.19 -19.09 -4.07
C PHE A 31 8.05 -18.39 -3.33
N VAL A 32 8.31 -17.74 -2.20
CA VAL A 32 7.29 -17.01 -1.43
C VAL A 32 6.69 -15.85 -2.24
N LEU A 33 7.53 -15.06 -2.91
CA LEU A 33 7.07 -13.92 -3.71
C LEU A 33 6.28 -14.34 -4.95
N ASP A 34 6.72 -15.40 -5.64
CA ASP A 34 6.00 -15.90 -6.82
C ASP A 34 4.70 -16.59 -6.42
N ASN A 35 4.68 -17.32 -5.30
CA ASN A 35 3.44 -17.90 -4.78
C ASN A 35 2.43 -16.81 -4.37
N ALA A 36 2.88 -15.70 -3.78
CA ALA A 36 2.00 -14.56 -3.49
C ALA A 36 1.35 -13.99 -4.77
N LYS A 37 2.14 -13.82 -5.85
CA LYS A 37 1.60 -13.39 -7.16
C LYS A 37 0.61 -14.40 -7.72
N TYR A 38 0.91 -15.70 -7.61
CA TYR A 38 0.01 -16.76 -8.06
C TYR A 38 -1.35 -16.65 -7.36
N TRP A 39 -1.39 -16.46 -6.05
CA TRP A 39 -2.65 -16.30 -5.31
C TRP A 39 -3.43 -15.05 -5.72
N TYR A 40 -2.74 -13.94 -5.95
CA TYR A 40 -3.34 -12.73 -6.52
C TYR A 40 -4.02 -12.99 -7.86
N LEU A 41 -3.29 -13.57 -8.80
CA LEU A 41 -3.79 -13.85 -10.14
C LEU A 41 -4.90 -14.90 -10.10
N ASN A 42 -4.77 -15.92 -9.26
CA ASN A 42 -5.80 -16.93 -9.07
C ASN A 42 -7.12 -16.31 -8.60
N PHE A 43 -7.08 -15.38 -7.64
CA PHE A 43 -8.29 -14.66 -7.23
C PHE A 43 -8.86 -13.79 -8.36
N ILE A 44 -8.03 -13.03 -9.08
CA ILE A 44 -8.51 -12.14 -10.14
C ILE A 44 -9.12 -12.95 -11.30
N TYR A 45 -8.37 -13.89 -11.87
CA TYR A 45 -8.75 -14.58 -13.10
C TYR A 45 -9.74 -15.73 -12.85
N ASN A 46 -9.57 -16.50 -11.77
CA ASN A 46 -10.40 -17.68 -11.52
C ASN A 46 -11.59 -17.40 -10.60
N PHE A 47 -11.67 -16.22 -9.97
CA PHE A 47 -12.82 -15.82 -9.19
C PHE A 47 -13.45 -14.52 -9.69
N MET A 48 -12.76 -13.38 -9.59
CA MET A 48 -13.37 -12.07 -9.91
C MET A 48 -13.91 -12.01 -11.33
N TYR A 49 -13.11 -12.38 -12.33
CA TYR A 49 -13.54 -12.35 -13.73
C TYR A 49 -14.63 -13.37 -14.06
N LYS A 50 -14.77 -14.41 -13.25
CA LYS A 50 -15.76 -15.47 -13.47
C LYS A 50 -17.13 -15.11 -12.92
N CYS A 51 -17.24 -14.31 -11.86
CA CYS A 51 -18.52 -14.05 -11.21
C CYS A 51 -18.86 -12.58 -10.95
N LEU A 52 -17.92 -11.65 -11.04
CA LEU A 52 -18.14 -10.23 -10.77
C LEU A 52 -18.29 -9.43 -12.07
N ASP A 53 -19.05 -8.34 -12.00
CA ASP A 53 -19.15 -7.35 -13.07
C ASP A 53 -17.94 -6.40 -13.04
N MET A 54 -16.95 -6.70 -13.86
CA MET A 54 -15.71 -5.94 -13.92
C MET A 54 -15.89 -4.49 -14.43
N ASN A 55 -17.02 -4.17 -15.07
CA ASN A 55 -17.32 -2.78 -15.45
C ASN A 55 -17.72 -1.91 -14.24
N LYS A 56 -18.02 -2.55 -13.10
CA LYS A 56 -18.41 -1.89 -11.84
C LYS A 56 -17.30 -1.91 -10.80
N ILE A 57 -16.11 -2.40 -11.14
CA ILE A 57 -14.97 -2.51 -10.23
C ILE A 57 -13.80 -1.74 -10.82
N HIS A 58 -13.22 -0.83 -10.04
CA HIS A 58 -12.00 -0.12 -10.41
C HIS A 58 -10.90 -0.43 -9.40
N PHE A 59 -9.74 -0.87 -9.88
CA PHE A 59 -8.56 -1.05 -9.04
C PHE A 59 -7.91 0.29 -8.74
N ASN A 60 -7.74 0.62 -7.46
CA ASN A 60 -7.16 1.89 -7.04
C ASN A 60 -5.67 1.76 -6.70
N GLU A 61 -5.36 0.83 -5.81
CA GLU A 61 -4.05 0.71 -5.18
C GLU A 61 -3.84 -0.73 -4.70
N GLY A 62 -2.60 -1.20 -4.73
CA GLY A 62 -2.24 -2.50 -4.16
C GLY A 62 -0.82 -2.52 -3.63
N ASP A 63 -0.60 -3.39 -2.65
CA ASP A 63 0.70 -3.75 -2.11
C ASP A 63 0.88 -5.29 -2.17
N THR A 64 1.90 -5.80 -1.51
CA THR A 64 2.34 -7.21 -1.57
C THR A 64 1.22 -8.19 -1.20
N ASP A 65 0.35 -7.81 -0.27
CA ASP A 65 -0.67 -8.65 0.37
C ASP A 65 -2.04 -7.96 0.50
N SER A 66 -2.21 -6.77 -0.06
CA SER A 66 -3.45 -6.00 0.00
C SER A 66 -3.80 -5.32 -1.33
N ALA A 67 -5.09 -5.27 -1.66
CA ALA A 67 -5.62 -4.57 -2.83
C ALA A 67 -6.86 -3.77 -2.46
N TYR A 68 -6.96 -2.58 -3.02
CA TYR A 68 -8.05 -1.64 -2.82
C TYR A 68 -8.83 -1.47 -4.12
N TYR A 69 -10.11 -1.78 -4.07
CA TYR A 69 -11.03 -1.66 -5.19
C TYR A 69 -12.13 -0.66 -4.87
N ALA A 70 -12.47 0.22 -5.81
CA ALA A 70 -13.71 0.98 -5.80
C ALA A 70 -14.80 0.13 -6.45
N ILE A 71 -15.96 0.05 -5.80
CA ILE A 71 -17.09 -0.77 -6.23
C ILE A 71 -18.27 0.16 -6.50
N SER A 72 -18.84 0.07 -7.70
CA SER A 72 -20.09 0.75 -8.05
C SER A 72 -21.26 -0.02 -7.44
N GLY A 73 -21.53 0.29 -6.17
CA GLY A 73 -22.60 -0.33 -5.38
C GLY A 73 -23.99 0.22 -5.69
N ASN A 74 -24.99 -0.29 -4.97
CA ASN A 74 -26.34 0.27 -4.96
C ASN A 74 -26.33 1.59 -4.17
N PRO A 75 -26.78 2.73 -4.77
CA PRO A 75 -26.81 4.02 -4.08
C PRO A 75 -27.80 4.08 -2.90
N ASN A 76 -28.73 3.13 -2.80
CA ASN A 76 -29.71 3.06 -1.73
C ASN A 76 -29.23 2.24 -0.52
N GLU A 77 -28.03 1.67 -0.58
CA GLU A 77 -27.44 0.84 0.46
C GLU A 77 -26.11 1.44 0.92
N ASP A 78 -25.66 1.05 2.11
CA ASP A 78 -24.41 1.57 2.67
C ASP A 78 -23.16 1.00 1.96
N PHE A 79 -21.99 1.64 2.08
CA PHE A 79 -20.73 1.20 1.47
C PHE A 79 -20.27 -0.19 1.96
N THR A 80 -20.91 -0.72 2.99
CA THR A 80 -20.67 -2.07 3.53
C THR A 80 -21.12 -3.22 2.62
N GLN A 81 -21.74 -2.95 1.47
CA GLN A 81 -22.18 -3.93 0.47
C GLN A 81 -21.09 -4.88 -0.08
N GLN A 82 -19.83 -4.43 -0.11
CA GLN A 82 -18.70 -5.21 -0.67
C GLN A 82 -18.98 -5.66 -2.12
N PHE A 83 -18.57 -6.89 -2.46
CA PHE A 83 -18.80 -7.46 -3.78
C PHE A 83 -20.27 -7.83 -4.03
N ASN A 84 -21.14 -7.89 -3.02
CA ASN A 84 -22.53 -8.31 -3.24
C ASN A 84 -23.26 -7.47 -4.30
N ALA A 85 -22.94 -6.17 -4.38
CA ALA A 85 -23.55 -5.25 -5.33
C ALA A 85 -23.12 -5.47 -6.80
N VAL A 86 -22.04 -6.24 -7.03
CA VAL A 86 -21.42 -6.42 -8.35
C VAL A 86 -21.29 -7.89 -8.75
N ILE A 87 -21.99 -8.81 -8.07
CA ILE A 87 -22.01 -10.22 -8.49
C ILE A 87 -22.94 -10.37 -9.69
N LYS A 88 -22.36 -10.81 -10.81
CA LYS A 88 -23.06 -11.11 -12.06
C LYS A 88 -23.57 -12.55 -12.11
N TYR A 89 -22.77 -13.51 -11.64
CA TYR A 89 -23.10 -14.93 -11.66
C TYR A 89 -23.15 -15.49 -10.23
N ARG A 90 -24.34 -15.45 -9.62
CA ARG A 90 -24.55 -15.75 -8.20
C ARG A 90 -24.31 -17.22 -7.86
N ASP A 91 -24.67 -18.15 -8.73
CA ASP A 91 -24.46 -19.58 -8.50
C ASP A 91 -22.97 -19.92 -8.39
N PHE A 92 -22.16 -19.47 -9.35
CA PHE A 92 -20.71 -19.63 -9.29
C PHE A 92 -20.13 -18.98 -8.02
N TYR A 93 -20.58 -17.78 -7.67
CA TYR A 93 -20.13 -17.11 -6.45
C TYR A 93 -20.43 -17.95 -5.21
N ASN A 94 -21.67 -18.42 -5.04
CA ASN A 94 -22.08 -19.19 -3.87
C ASN A 94 -21.32 -20.52 -3.74
N GLU A 95 -21.04 -21.18 -4.85
CA GLU A 95 -20.27 -22.44 -4.87
C GLU A 95 -18.79 -22.24 -4.53
N ASN A 96 -18.19 -21.12 -4.98
CA ASN A 96 -16.74 -20.94 -4.98
C ASN A 96 -16.21 -19.93 -3.94
N ALA A 97 -17.04 -19.03 -3.41
CA ALA A 97 -16.59 -17.98 -2.48
C ALA A 97 -15.89 -18.55 -1.24
N LYS A 98 -16.32 -19.72 -0.75
CA LYS A 98 -15.72 -20.44 0.38
C LYS A 98 -14.23 -20.78 0.20
N TYR A 99 -13.73 -20.84 -1.03
CA TYR A 99 -12.31 -21.10 -1.30
C TYR A 99 -11.45 -19.85 -1.10
N PHE A 100 -12.02 -18.66 -1.31
CA PHE A 100 -11.30 -17.39 -1.24
C PHE A 100 -11.57 -16.61 0.05
N PHE A 101 -12.78 -16.66 0.59
CA PHE A 101 -13.17 -15.88 1.77
C PHE A 101 -13.30 -16.76 3.02
N PRO A 102 -13.03 -16.23 4.23
CA PRO A 102 -13.37 -16.88 5.48
C PRO A 102 -14.89 -16.97 5.63
N THR A 103 -15.34 -17.95 6.40
CA THR A 103 -16.70 -17.93 6.93
C THR A 103 -16.78 -16.83 7.99
N ILE A 104 -17.71 -15.91 7.83
CA ILE A 104 -17.89 -14.80 8.78
C ILE A 104 -18.86 -15.26 9.87
N ASN A 105 -18.36 -15.47 11.09
CA ASN A 105 -19.19 -15.85 12.25
C ASN A 105 -19.42 -14.68 13.21
N GLY A 106 -18.59 -13.64 13.12
CA GLY A 106 -18.72 -12.41 13.92
C GLY A 106 -18.35 -11.17 13.12
N ASN A 107 -17.34 -10.45 13.60
CA ASN A 107 -16.87 -9.24 12.95
C ASN A 107 -16.07 -9.56 11.68
N VAL A 108 -16.52 -9.02 10.55
CA VAL A 108 -15.88 -9.21 9.24
C VAL A 108 -14.39 -8.84 9.21
N TYR A 109 -13.95 -7.92 10.07
CA TYR A 109 -12.56 -7.47 10.13
C TYR A 109 -11.62 -8.41 10.89
N ASP A 110 -12.16 -9.33 11.71
CA ASP A 110 -11.36 -10.22 12.56
C ASP A 110 -11.18 -11.61 11.92
N GLU A 111 -12.06 -11.96 10.99
CA GLU A 111 -12.11 -13.28 10.36
C GLU A 111 -11.03 -13.43 9.29
N LYS A 112 -10.27 -14.51 9.38
CA LYS A 112 -9.15 -14.81 8.48
C LYS A 112 -9.18 -16.24 8.01
N LYS A 113 -8.69 -16.46 6.80
CA LYS A 113 -8.52 -17.79 6.21
C LYS A 113 -7.07 -17.93 5.72
N ILE A 114 -6.44 -19.05 6.01
CA ILE A 114 -5.13 -19.38 5.45
C ILE A 114 -5.25 -19.42 3.93
N LEU A 115 -4.40 -18.65 3.23
CA LEU A 115 -4.45 -18.49 1.76
C LEU A 115 -5.80 -17.99 1.24
N GLY A 116 -6.57 -17.32 2.09
CA GLY A 116 -7.79 -16.60 1.71
C GLY A 116 -7.63 -15.10 1.92
N LEU A 117 -8.61 -14.37 1.40
CA LEU A 117 -8.72 -12.93 1.52
C LEU A 117 -9.43 -12.56 2.82
N ALA A 118 -8.89 -11.57 3.52
CA ALA A 118 -9.54 -10.95 4.65
C ALA A 118 -9.92 -9.52 4.28
N ILE A 119 -11.11 -9.09 4.70
CA ILE A 119 -11.53 -7.71 4.53
C ILE A 119 -10.87 -6.91 5.64
N GLU A 120 -9.79 -6.21 5.32
CA GLU A 120 -9.11 -5.40 6.34
C GLU A 120 -9.86 -4.10 6.61
N ARG A 121 -10.40 -3.46 5.56
CA ARG A 121 -11.00 -2.12 5.61
C ARG A 121 -12.05 -1.93 4.55
N GLN A 122 -13.08 -1.18 4.93
CA GLN A 122 -14.08 -0.63 4.03
C GLN A 122 -14.19 0.87 4.31
N GLY A 123 -14.64 1.62 3.31
CA GLY A 123 -14.73 3.07 3.42
C GLY A 123 -15.55 3.65 2.27
N PRO A 124 -16.20 4.80 2.47
CA PRO A 124 -17.00 5.44 1.43
C PRO A 124 -16.14 6.04 0.31
N SER A 125 -14.88 6.38 0.58
CA SER A 125 -13.97 6.95 -0.41
C SER A 125 -12.50 6.72 -0.08
N LEU A 126 -11.68 6.81 -1.13
CA LEU A 126 -10.22 6.72 -1.07
C LEU A 126 -9.63 7.74 -2.04
N ILE A 127 -8.60 8.46 -1.59
CA ILE A 127 -7.81 9.35 -2.45
C ILE A 127 -6.40 8.77 -2.49
N ALA A 128 -5.96 8.33 -3.66
CA ALA A 128 -4.61 7.83 -3.90
C ALA A 128 -3.84 8.83 -4.77
N LEU A 129 -2.66 9.22 -4.30
CA LEU A 129 -1.77 10.14 -5.03
C LEU A 129 -0.69 9.39 -5.80
N ALA A 130 -0.17 8.33 -5.19
CA ALA A 130 0.93 7.51 -5.70
C ALA A 130 0.96 6.18 -4.94
N PRO A 131 1.68 5.16 -5.44
CA PRO A 131 1.86 3.91 -4.72
C PRO A 131 2.29 4.11 -3.26
N LYS A 132 1.55 3.51 -2.34
CA LYS A 132 1.68 3.55 -0.87
C LYS A 132 1.49 4.95 -0.26
N ASN A 133 0.89 5.88 -1.02
CA ASN A 133 0.57 7.25 -0.62
C ASN A 133 -0.92 7.54 -0.87
N TYR A 134 -1.76 7.28 0.12
CA TYR A 134 -3.21 7.42 0.02
C TYR A 134 -3.87 7.77 1.35
N ILE A 135 -5.11 8.22 1.29
CA ILE A 135 -6.01 8.40 2.42
C ILE A 135 -7.28 7.58 2.17
N ILE A 136 -7.69 6.81 3.17
CA ILE A 136 -8.96 6.08 3.17
C ILE A 136 -9.86 6.64 4.26
N PHE A 137 -11.10 6.95 3.91
CA PHE A 137 -12.11 7.41 4.87
C PHE A 137 -12.80 6.18 5.46
N LYS A 138 -12.96 6.13 6.78
CA LYS A 138 -13.60 5.00 7.48
C LYS A 138 -15.12 5.16 7.56
N ASN A 139 -15.60 6.39 7.50
CA ASN A 139 -17.00 6.75 7.57
C ASN A 139 -17.25 8.08 6.86
N TYR A 140 -18.50 8.53 6.85
CA TYR A 140 -18.92 9.80 6.25
C TYR A 140 -18.57 11.04 7.09
N CYS A 141 -17.99 10.86 8.30
CA CYS A 141 -17.67 11.93 9.24
C CYS A 141 -16.19 12.36 9.17
N ASP A 142 -15.53 12.16 8.03
CA ASP A 142 -14.11 12.47 7.80
C ASP A 142 -13.10 11.76 8.73
N ASP A 143 -13.50 10.74 9.50
CA ASP A 143 -12.54 9.85 10.15
C ASP A 143 -11.76 9.10 9.06
N SER A 144 -10.46 9.27 9.03
CA SER A 144 -9.61 8.82 7.94
C SER A 144 -8.31 8.20 8.43
N LYS A 145 -7.71 7.39 7.56
CA LYS A 145 -6.40 6.81 7.77
C LYS A 145 -5.48 7.24 6.64
N ILE A 146 -4.46 8.01 7.00
CA ILE A 146 -3.45 8.47 6.06
C ILE A 146 -2.31 7.44 6.01
N LYS A 147 -1.95 7.02 4.81
CA LYS A 147 -0.81 6.16 4.52
C LYS A 147 0.15 6.93 3.63
N LEU A 148 1.36 7.15 4.12
CA LEU A 148 2.42 7.83 3.38
C LEU A 148 3.72 7.06 3.55
N LYS A 149 4.30 6.64 2.43
CA LYS A 149 5.53 5.86 2.44
C LYS A 149 6.71 6.74 2.80
N GLY A 150 7.38 6.34 3.88
CA GLY A 150 8.62 6.96 4.32
C GLY A 150 8.41 8.26 5.10
N VAL A 151 7.21 8.81 5.23
CA VAL A 151 6.97 10.00 6.05
C VAL A 151 6.73 9.61 7.49
N ASN A 152 7.41 10.27 8.44
CA ASN A 152 7.07 10.12 9.85
C ASN A 152 5.85 11.02 10.18
N GLN A 153 4.70 10.40 10.38
CA GLN A 153 3.43 11.10 10.64
C GLN A 153 3.33 11.68 12.06
N LYS A 154 4.18 11.24 13.01
CA LYS A 154 4.21 11.82 14.36
C LYS A 154 4.84 13.21 14.34
N THR A 155 5.90 13.38 13.54
CA THR A 155 6.61 14.66 13.40
C THR A 155 5.95 15.58 12.37
N ASN A 156 5.37 15.01 11.31
CA ASN A 156 4.72 15.78 10.26
C ASN A 156 3.20 15.65 10.39
N LYS A 157 2.53 16.74 10.80
CA LYS A 157 1.06 16.79 10.81
C LYS A 157 0.55 16.89 9.38
N ILE A 158 0.12 15.75 8.84
CA ILE A 158 -0.43 15.68 7.49
C ILE A 158 -1.95 15.82 7.53
N THR A 159 -2.50 16.65 6.65
CA THR A 159 -3.94 16.86 6.50
C THR A 159 -4.46 16.43 5.14
N LYS A 160 -5.76 16.17 5.05
CA LYS A 160 -6.49 15.91 3.79
C LYS A 160 -6.29 17.05 2.79
N ASP A 161 -6.35 18.29 3.25
CA ASP A 161 -6.22 19.47 2.38
C ASP A 161 -4.88 19.52 1.67
N GLN A 162 -3.80 19.06 2.31
CA GLN A 162 -2.49 18.99 1.65
C GLN A 162 -2.47 17.96 0.52
N MET A 163 -3.21 16.84 0.64
CA MET A 163 -3.36 15.87 -0.45
C MET A 163 -4.23 16.44 -1.58
N VAL A 164 -5.32 17.14 -1.26
CA VAL A 164 -6.20 17.78 -2.24
C VAL A 164 -5.46 18.90 -2.99
N ASP A 165 -4.70 19.73 -2.28
CA ASP A 165 -3.82 20.75 -2.88
C ASP A 165 -2.78 20.11 -3.82
N CYS A 166 -2.26 18.93 -3.48
CA CYS A 166 -1.33 18.21 -4.34
C CYS A 166 -1.97 17.82 -5.69
N ILE A 167 -3.25 17.43 -5.68
CA ILE A 167 -3.99 17.08 -6.90
C ILE A 167 -4.34 18.34 -7.69
N ASN A 168 -5.00 19.30 -7.04
CA ASN A 168 -5.63 20.43 -7.72
C ASN A 168 -4.63 21.53 -8.10
N LYS A 169 -3.54 21.67 -7.34
CA LYS A 169 -2.57 22.77 -7.50
C LYS A 169 -1.15 22.28 -7.76
N ALA A 170 -0.95 20.97 -7.96
CA ALA A 170 0.37 20.35 -8.05
C ALA A 170 1.31 20.72 -6.88
N LYS A 171 0.75 21.03 -5.71
CA LYS A 171 1.51 21.52 -4.56
C LYS A 171 2.26 20.37 -3.88
N ILE A 172 3.58 20.48 -3.83
CA ILE A 172 4.43 19.53 -3.11
C ILE A 172 4.47 19.92 -1.63
N THR A 173 4.13 18.98 -0.75
CA THR A 173 4.30 19.17 0.70
C THR A 173 5.62 18.57 1.14
N LYS A 174 6.50 19.40 1.70
CA LYS A 174 7.76 18.98 2.30
C LYS A 174 7.51 18.38 3.68
N CYS A 175 8.26 17.33 4.01
CA CYS A 175 8.24 16.70 5.31
C CYS A 175 9.66 16.53 5.82
N THR A 176 9.81 16.68 7.12
CA THR A 176 11.09 16.50 7.80
C THR A 176 11.07 15.16 8.51
N ASN A 177 12.01 14.30 8.14
CA ASN A 177 12.28 13.07 8.84
C ASN A 177 13.57 13.21 9.64
N MET A 178 13.48 12.92 10.93
CA MET A 178 14.65 12.74 11.77
C MET A 178 15.16 11.30 11.61
N ARG A 179 16.46 11.15 11.45
CA ARG A 179 17.16 9.86 11.44
C ARG A 179 18.46 10.02 12.19
N LEU A 180 18.85 9.03 12.98
CA LEU A 180 20.23 8.95 13.48
C LEU A 180 21.16 8.38 12.40
N GLY A 181 22.31 9.02 12.23
CA GLY A 181 23.40 8.57 11.37
C GLY A 181 24.70 8.54 12.16
N GLN A 182 25.55 7.57 11.86
CA GLN A 182 26.90 7.50 12.41
C GLN A 182 27.89 7.83 11.31
N LYS A 183 28.83 8.75 11.59
CA LYS A 183 29.97 9.04 10.72
C LYS A 183 31.20 9.17 11.62
N ASN A 184 32.27 8.45 11.28
CA ASN A 184 33.53 8.46 12.04
C ASN A 184 33.33 8.16 13.54
N HIS A 185 32.53 7.14 13.87
CA HIS A 185 32.16 6.76 15.24
C HIS A 185 31.37 7.82 16.04
N GLN A 186 31.03 8.97 15.44
CA GLN A 186 30.15 9.96 16.03
C GLN A 186 28.72 9.73 15.54
N MET A 187 27.80 9.55 16.49
CA MET A 187 26.38 9.48 16.21
C MET A 187 25.79 10.89 16.18
N SER A 188 24.93 11.17 15.21
CA SER A 188 24.30 12.47 15.04
C SER A 188 22.85 12.29 14.61
N GLN A 189 21.98 13.17 15.08
CA GLN A 189 20.61 13.26 14.57
C GLN A 189 20.61 14.10 13.30
N LEU A 190 20.23 13.48 12.19
CA LEU A 190 20.11 14.11 10.88
C LEU A 190 18.66 14.49 10.64
N SER A 191 18.43 15.77 10.37
CA SER A 191 17.16 16.27 9.85
C SER A 191 17.22 16.22 8.32
N ILE A 192 16.37 15.39 7.72
CA ILE A 192 16.31 15.22 6.27
C ILE A 192 14.95 15.74 5.80
N GLU A 193 14.98 16.84 5.05
CA GLU A 193 13.82 17.30 4.31
C GLU A 193 13.64 16.46 3.06
N LYS A 194 12.40 16.06 2.80
CA LYS A 194 12.01 15.35 1.58
C LYS A 194 10.62 15.74 1.13
N ASN A 195 10.27 15.34 -0.08
CA ASN A 195 8.90 15.42 -0.58
C ASN A 195 8.06 14.37 0.17
N GLY A 196 7.14 14.81 1.01
CA GLY A 196 6.25 13.93 1.75
C GLY A 196 4.98 13.62 0.96
N ILE A 197 4.31 14.66 0.47
CA ILE A 197 3.15 14.54 -0.40
C ILE A 197 3.54 15.04 -1.78
N THR A 198 3.42 14.14 -2.76
CA THR A 198 3.72 14.35 -4.16
C THR A 198 2.82 13.44 -4.99
N GLY A 199 2.33 13.93 -6.12
CA GLY A 199 1.57 13.14 -7.10
C GLY A 199 2.48 12.24 -7.97
N ILE A 200 3.80 12.30 -7.77
CA ILE A 200 4.78 11.54 -8.56
C ILE A 200 5.56 10.60 -7.64
N HIS A 201 5.66 9.34 -8.05
CA HIS A 201 6.52 8.35 -7.39
C HIS A 201 7.92 8.34 -8.02
N THR A 202 8.88 8.96 -7.36
CA THR A 202 10.22 9.23 -7.92
C THR A 202 11.20 8.04 -7.85
N LYS A 203 10.73 6.82 -7.58
CA LYS A 203 11.60 5.64 -7.46
C LYS A 203 11.63 4.78 -8.72
N MET A 204 10.85 5.14 -9.72
CA MET A 204 10.70 4.36 -10.95
C MET A 204 10.47 5.26 -12.15
N ILE A 205 10.89 4.78 -13.31
CA ILE A 205 10.62 5.35 -14.62
C ILE A 205 9.64 4.40 -15.32
N ILE A 206 8.59 4.97 -15.90
CA ILE A 206 7.63 4.21 -16.72
C ILE A 206 8.09 4.31 -18.18
N LEU A 207 8.32 3.16 -18.81
CA LEU A 207 8.69 3.08 -20.23
C LEU A 207 7.45 3.17 -21.12
N GLU A 208 7.64 3.37 -22.43
CA GLU A 208 6.53 3.49 -23.41
C GLU A 208 5.62 2.25 -23.42
N ASN A 209 6.18 1.07 -23.16
CA ASN A 209 5.42 -0.19 -23.04
C ASN A 209 4.77 -0.40 -21.66
N GLN A 210 4.71 0.65 -20.83
CA GLN A 210 4.18 0.64 -19.46
C GLN A 210 4.98 -0.23 -18.46
N SER A 211 6.17 -0.69 -18.85
CA SER A 211 7.09 -1.37 -17.93
C SER A 211 7.65 -0.38 -16.92
N CYS A 212 7.85 -0.89 -15.71
CA CYS A 212 8.32 -0.13 -14.56
C CYS A 212 9.81 -0.41 -14.30
N CYS A 213 10.68 0.56 -14.57
CA CYS A 213 12.11 0.43 -14.34
C CYS A 213 12.58 1.20 -13.10
N PRO A 214 13.61 0.75 -12.37
CA PRO A 214 14.16 1.49 -11.24
C PRO A 214 14.66 2.86 -11.68
N PHE A 215 14.34 3.93 -10.95
CA PHE A 215 14.93 5.24 -11.20
C PHE A 215 16.41 5.23 -10.84
N MET A 216 17.27 5.57 -11.81
CA MET A 216 18.69 5.80 -11.60
C MET A 216 19.03 7.25 -11.95
N TYR A 217 19.78 7.92 -11.06
CA TYR A 217 20.14 9.31 -11.27
C TYR A 217 20.97 9.48 -12.54
N GLY A 218 20.56 10.41 -13.40
CA GLY A 218 21.19 10.67 -14.70
C GLY A 218 20.69 9.79 -15.85
N LEU A 219 19.82 8.81 -15.58
CA LEU A 219 19.18 8.00 -16.62
C LEU A 219 17.74 8.46 -16.89
N THR A 220 17.33 8.31 -18.14
CA THR A 220 15.99 8.58 -18.66
C THR A 220 15.39 7.30 -19.22
N ALA A 221 14.11 7.31 -19.60
CA ALA A 221 13.45 6.14 -20.22
C ALA A 221 14.18 5.62 -21.48
N LYS A 222 14.92 6.48 -22.19
CA LYS A 222 15.66 6.13 -23.42
C LYS A 222 16.90 5.27 -23.14
N ASP A 223 17.39 5.28 -21.90
CA ASP A 223 18.59 4.57 -21.51
C ASP A 223 18.31 3.11 -21.09
N TYR A 224 17.03 2.70 -21.07
CA TYR A 224 16.62 1.34 -20.75
C TYR A 224 16.31 0.56 -22.03
N SER A 225 17.02 -0.56 -22.24
CA SER A 225 16.68 -1.53 -23.27
C SER A 225 15.67 -2.54 -22.74
N ILE A 226 14.57 -2.71 -23.46
CA ILE A 226 13.61 -3.80 -23.23
C ILE A 226 14.06 -4.97 -24.11
N ALA A 227 14.31 -6.12 -23.48
CA ALA A 227 14.59 -7.38 -24.19
C ALA A 227 13.30 -8.09 -24.58
#